data_AF-A0A7Y2TUV2-F1
#
_entry.id   AF-A0A7Y2TUV2-F1
#
_cell.length_a   1.000
_cell.length_b   1.000
_cell.length_c   1.000
_cell.angle_alpha   90.00
_cell.angle_beta   90.00
_cell.angle_gamma   90.00
#
_symmetry.space_group_name_H-M   'P 1'
#
loop_
_entity.id
_entity.type
_entity.pdbx_description
1 polymer ?
#
loop_
_entity_poly.entity_id
_entity_poly.type
_entity_poly.pdbx_seq_one_letter_code
_entity_poly.pdbx_strand_id
1 'polypeptide(L)'
;MLFQTKFPAIRVALLALVSTLLVVTNARAHEVQPTIVDLTINQSDVEVVLDWVLEAPIAGLDLEGVEDINTTEGAEDYDALRALDSASLETAFRDAWPSISQGLSLKAGDTDLPFEITGLTIPEVGNVELARNSQVVLSAPLPAGNSPIVMSWTAEYGPLVVRQQGIENGYTTFLTNGGDTDPIPRTGADDQTGGQAFVEYIGVGFDHIIPLGLDHILFVLGLFFLALRMGPLLWQISAFTLAHTVTLALGSLGIIKISPDIVEPLIAASIVYVGVENVLSRGLTPWRPFVVFGFGLLHGLGFASVLSDFGLGGAHFVPKLIGFNVGVEIGQLAVIAAAFVTLGLLFGRNTWWRVRIASPVSIGIAVIATFWVFERTGIIDPEGAFAPFAMLTEGGFAPLWTVIVVAGIAAALTVAVLAASGLDAFRDAAGIITSFTAFLGVIATFTSGAWVLTAVIMAVWILALRLQSLGGPDADEVAA
;
A
#
# COMPACT_ATOMS: atom_id res chain seq x y z
N MET A 1 28.30 -24.96 16.65
CA MET A 1 29.65 -24.52 16.22
C MET A 1 29.98 -24.85 14.74
N LEU A 2 29.03 -25.31 13.91
CA LEU A 2 29.27 -25.74 12.51
C LEU A 2 28.91 -24.72 11.41
N PHE A 3 28.46 -23.51 11.77
CA PHE A 3 28.08 -22.46 10.81
C PHE A 3 29.08 -21.29 10.71
N GLN A 4 30.27 -21.42 11.29
CA GLN A 4 31.13 -20.25 11.57
C GLN A 4 32.28 -19.97 10.59
N THR A 5 32.56 -20.75 9.54
CA THR A 5 33.87 -20.61 8.86
C THR A 5 33.91 -20.56 7.34
N LYS A 6 32.80 -20.39 6.61
CA LYS A 6 32.87 -20.05 5.18
C LYS A 6 31.78 -19.04 4.84
N PHE A 7 32.02 -18.21 3.83
CA PHE A 7 31.15 -17.17 3.28
C PHE A 7 31.30 -15.69 3.73
N PRO A 8 32.52 -15.15 3.97
CA PRO A 8 32.72 -13.71 3.87
C PRO A 8 32.46 -13.21 2.43
N ALA A 9 32.69 -14.08 1.44
CA ALA A 9 32.43 -13.81 0.02
C ALA A 9 30.93 -13.64 -0.30
N ILE A 10 30.00 -14.34 0.39
CA ILE A 10 28.56 -14.12 0.17
C ILE A 10 28.12 -12.79 0.77
N ARG A 11 28.69 -12.37 1.90
CA ARG A 11 28.39 -11.05 2.49
C ARG A 11 28.87 -9.92 1.59
N VAL A 12 30.08 -10.06 1.05
CA VAL A 12 30.63 -9.09 0.08
C VAL A 12 29.91 -9.20 -1.26
N ALA A 13 29.49 -10.38 -1.70
CA ALA A 13 28.73 -10.55 -2.93
C ALA A 13 27.30 -10.02 -2.82
N LEU A 14 26.61 -10.15 -1.68
CA LEU A 14 25.30 -9.55 -1.43
C LEU A 14 25.39 -8.02 -1.31
N LEU A 15 26.39 -7.49 -0.59
CA LEU A 15 26.66 -6.05 -0.55
C LEU A 15 27.10 -5.51 -1.92
N ALA A 16 27.87 -6.28 -2.69
CA ALA A 16 28.28 -5.94 -4.04
C ALA A 16 27.07 -5.97 -5.00
N LEU A 17 26.22 -7.01 -4.94
CA LEU A 17 24.98 -7.14 -5.71
C LEU A 17 24.05 -5.96 -5.44
N VAL A 18 23.87 -5.56 -4.17
CA VAL A 18 23.13 -4.36 -3.78
C VAL A 18 23.79 -3.08 -4.31
N SER A 19 25.12 -3.04 -4.46
CA SER A 19 25.85 -1.86 -4.98
C SER A 19 26.01 -1.81 -6.51
N THR A 20 25.83 -2.93 -7.23
CA THR A 20 25.99 -3.02 -8.70
C THR A 20 24.68 -3.10 -9.48
N LEU A 21 23.53 -2.96 -8.83
CA LEU A 21 22.20 -2.99 -9.47
C LEU A 21 21.78 -1.67 -10.15
N LEU A 22 22.74 -0.83 -10.54
CA LEU A 22 22.51 0.28 -11.46
C LEU A 22 22.64 -0.19 -12.92
N VAL A 23 21.81 -1.16 -13.29
CA VAL A 23 21.46 -1.36 -14.70
C VAL A 23 19.99 -1.01 -14.81
N VAL A 24 19.73 0.26 -15.16
CA VAL A 24 18.41 0.78 -15.46
C VAL A 24 17.95 0.15 -16.76
N THR A 25 17.09 -0.86 -16.67
CA THR A 25 16.17 -1.19 -17.76
C THR A 25 14.85 -0.52 -17.43
N ASN A 26 14.36 0.33 -18.34
CA ASN A 26 13.04 0.94 -18.20
C ASN A 26 12.00 -0.14 -18.51
N ALA A 27 11.42 -0.79 -17.51
CA ALA A 27 10.02 -1.20 -17.60
C ALA A 27 9.21 -0.19 -16.77
N ARG A 28 8.10 0.28 -17.32
CA ARG A 28 7.28 1.33 -16.72
C ARG A 28 5.88 0.76 -16.55
N ALA A 29 5.41 0.71 -15.31
CA ALA A 29 4.03 0.41 -14.98
C ALA A 29 3.18 1.69 -15.14
N HIS A 30 1.94 1.56 -15.60
CA HIS A 30 1.04 2.69 -15.77
C HIS A 30 0.05 2.73 -14.59
N GLU A 31 0.38 3.51 -13.57
CA GLU A 31 -0.44 3.66 -12.36
C GLU A 31 -1.78 4.37 -12.65
N VAL A 32 -2.87 3.90 -12.03
CA VAL A 32 -4.18 4.56 -12.06
C VAL A 32 -4.13 5.84 -11.23
N GLN A 33 -4.19 6.99 -11.89
CA GLN A 33 -4.23 8.29 -11.22
C GLN A 33 -5.68 8.68 -10.87
N PRO A 34 -5.95 9.21 -9.66
CA PRO A 34 -7.28 9.68 -9.31
C PRO A 34 -7.67 10.88 -10.19
N THR A 35 -8.93 10.90 -10.61
CA THR A 35 -9.49 12.07 -11.29
C THR A 35 -9.66 13.18 -10.27
N ILE A 36 -9.20 14.40 -10.59
CA ILE A 36 -9.38 15.56 -9.71
C ILE A 36 -10.48 16.43 -10.29
N VAL A 37 -11.48 16.72 -9.46
CA VAL A 37 -12.60 17.59 -9.80
C VAL A 37 -12.58 18.83 -8.94
N ASP A 38 -12.38 19.97 -9.60
CA ASP A 38 -12.55 21.29 -9.00
C ASP A 38 -13.95 21.82 -9.31
N LEU A 39 -14.77 21.92 -8.25
CA LEU A 39 -16.16 22.33 -8.30
C LEU A 39 -16.29 23.80 -7.88
N THR A 40 -16.68 24.68 -8.80
CA THR A 40 -16.99 26.08 -8.50
C THR A 40 -18.49 26.31 -8.56
N ILE A 41 -19.12 26.64 -7.43
CA ILE A 41 -20.55 26.90 -7.34
C ILE A 41 -20.80 28.41 -7.45
N ASN A 42 -21.35 28.86 -8.58
CA ASN A 42 -21.73 30.25 -8.80
C ASN A 42 -23.21 30.48 -8.45
N GLN A 43 -23.71 31.69 -8.72
CA GLN A 43 -25.11 32.04 -8.43
C GLN A 43 -26.12 31.38 -9.39
N SER A 44 -25.73 31.14 -10.64
CA SER A 44 -26.62 30.70 -11.72
C SER A 44 -26.20 29.39 -12.39
N ASP A 45 -25.00 28.91 -12.09
CA ASP A 45 -24.40 27.73 -12.68
C ASP A 45 -23.38 27.08 -11.72
N VAL A 46 -23.01 25.85 -12.04
CA VAL A 46 -21.93 25.11 -11.41
C VAL A 46 -20.92 24.82 -12.50
N GLU A 47 -19.68 25.21 -12.27
CA GLU A 47 -18.56 24.84 -13.12
C GLU A 47 -17.83 23.67 -12.49
N VAL A 48 -17.55 22.65 -13.30
CA VAL A 48 -16.86 21.43 -12.89
C VAL A 48 -15.65 21.26 -13.80
N VAL A 49 -14.47 21.42 -13.23
CA VAL A 49 -13.20 21.26 -13.95
C VAL A 49 -12.62 19.90 -13.58
N LEU A 50 -12.54 18.99 -14.55
CA LEU A 50 -11.95 17.66 -14.36
C LEU A 50 -10.54 17.66 -14.93
N ASP A 51 -9.54 17.39 -14.10
CA ASP A 51 -8.22 16.96 -14.54
C ASP A 51 -8.23 15.43 -14.65
N TRP A 52 -8.28 14.93 -15.88
CA TRP A 52 -8.66 13.55 -16.18
C TRP A 52 -7.80 12.93 -17.29
N VAL A 53 -7.46 11.65 -17.14
CA VAL A 53 -6.83 10.82 -18.17
C VAL A 53 -7.94 10.27 -19.07
N LEU A 54 -8.22 10.97 -20.18
CA LEU A 54 -9.37 10.68 -21.05
C LEU A 54 -9.26 9.35 -21.77
N GLU A 55 -8.04 8.86 -21.99
CA GLU A 55 -7.78 7.64 -22.74
C GLU A 55 -8.47 6.42 -22.11
N ALA A 56 -8.52 6.33 -20.78
CA ALA A 56 -9.14 5.21 -20.06
C ALA A 56 -10.67 5.11 -20.26
N PRO A 57 -11.48 6.17 -19.99
CA PRO A 57 -12.92 6.12 -20.22
C PRO A 57 -13.29 6.05 -21.71
N ILE A 58 -12.44 6.55 -22.62
CA ILE A 58 -12.65 6.39 -24.08
C ILE A 58 -12.45 4.93 -24.50
N ALA A 59 -11.42 4.26 -23.96
CA ALA A 59 -11.19 2.84 -24.18
C ALA A 59 -12.23 1.94 -23.47
N GLY A 60 -13.03 2.51 -22.55
CA GLY A 60 -14.02 1.76 -21.78
C GLY A 60 -13.38 0.83 -20.75
N LEU A 61 -12.21 1.21 -20.21
CA LEU A 61 -11.55 0.46 -19.16
C LEU A 61 -12.35 0.52 -17.86
N ASP A 62 -12.43 -0.62 -17.18
CA ASP A 62 -12.91 -0.71 -15.79
C ASP A 62 -11.71 -0.59 -14.86
N LEU A 63 -11.62 0.55 -14.18
CA LEU A 63 -10.54 0.85 -13.24
C LEU A 63 -10.91 0.53 -11.78
N GLU A 64 -12.05 -0.13 -11.52
CA GLU A 64 -12.43 -0.49 -10.16
C GLU A 64 -11.43 -1.48 -9.55
N GLY A 65 -10.68 -1.01 -8.53
CA GLY A 65 -9.68 -1.83 -7.84
C GLY A 65 -8.44 -2.17 -8.67
N VAL A 66 -8.19 -1.43 -9.75
CA VAL A 66 -7.01 -1.60 -10.62
C VAL A 66 -5.86 -0.71 -10.15
N GLU A 67 -4.66 -1.28 -10.01
CA GLU A 67 -3.43 -0.54 -9.68
C GLU A 67 -2.58 -0.22 -10.92
N ASP A 68 -2.45 -1.16 -11.86
CA ASP A 68 -1.72 -0.99 -13.14
C ASP A 68 -2.67 -1.17 -14.34
N ILE A 69 -2.79 -0.14 -15.16
CA ILE A 69 -3.65 -0.12 -16.36
C ILE A 69 -3.21 -1.18 -17.38
N ASN A 70 -1.92 -1.53 -17.42
CA ASN A 70 -1.40 -2.53 -18.36
C ASN A 70 -2.03 -3.92 -18.14
N THR A 71 -2.57 -4.18 -16.95
CA THR A 71 -3.19 -5.46 -16.57
C THR A 71 -4.65 -5.59 -17.05
N THR A 72 -5.22 -4.51 -17.60
CA THR A 72 -6.66 -4.42 -17.92
C THR A 72 -7.00 -4.93 -19.31
N GLU A 73 -8.20 -5.52 -19.46
CA GLU A 73 -8.76 -5.86 -20.78
C GLU A 73 -9.05 -4.56 -21.55
N GLY A 74 -8.31 -4.30 -22.63
CA GLY A 74 -8.38 -3.05 -23.40
C GLY A 74 -7.15 -2.15 -23.27
N ALA A 75 -6.10 -2.57 -22.56
CA ALA A 75 -4.84 -1.80 -22.43
C ALA A 75 -4.21 -1.42 -23.80
N GLU A 76 -4.32 -2.29 -24.82
CA GLU A 76 -3.84 -1.98 -26.17
C GLU A 76 -4.60 -0.80 -26.82
N ASP A 77 -5.91 -0.69 -26.60
CA ASP A 77 -6.72 0.41 -27.10
C ASP A 77 -6.39 1.71 -26.35
N TYR A 78 -6.16 1.61 -25.03
CA TYR A 78 -5.67 2.71 -24.21
C TYR A 78 -4.31 3.25 -24.69
N ASP A 79 -3.35 2.38 -24.97
CA ASP A 79 -2.03 2.79 -25.49
C ASP A 79 -2.13 3.42 -26.89
N ALA A 80 -3.02 2.90 -27.74
CA ALA A 80 -3.29 3.48 -29.04
C ALA A 80 -3.85 4.91 -28.93
N LEU A 81 -4.73 5.16 -27.97
CA LEU A 81 -5.29 6.50 -27.70
C LEU A 81 -4.22 7.49 -27.21
N ARG A 82 -3.23 7.03 -26.43
CA ARG A 82 -2.12 7.89 -25.95
C ARG A 82 -1.21 8.37 -27.06
N ALA A 83 -1.11 7.61 -28.15
CA ALA A 83 -0.37 7.99 -29.34
C ALA A 83 -1.11 9.04 -30.21
N LEU A 84 -2.40 9.30 -29.95
CA LEU A 84 -3.17 10.28 -30.72
C LEU A 84 -2.79 11.71 -30.41
N ASP A 85 -2.69 12.51 -31.47
CA ASP A 85 -2.60 13.96 -31.36
C ASP A 85 -3.84 14.56 -30.66
N SER A 86 -3.69 15.77 -30.11
CA SER A 86 -4.72 16.40 -29.29
C SER A 86 -6.07 16.56 -30.01
N ALA A 87 -6.07 16.83 -31.32
CA ALA A 87 -7.30 17.01 -32.09
C ALA A 87 -8.01 15.67 -32.36
N SER A 88 -7.22 14.63 -32.64
CA SER A 88 -7.74 13.27 -32.81
C SER A 88 -8.33 12.74 -31.49
N LEU A 89 -7.64 12.95 -30.36
CA LEU A 89 -8.17 12.54 -29.05
C LEU A 89 -9.41 13.34 -28.65
N GLU A 90 -9.46 14.64 -28.93
CA GLU A 90 -10.67 15.45 -28.70
C GLU A 90 -11.87 14.89 -29.47
N THR A 91 -11.66 14.49 -30.73
CA THR A 91 -12.72 13.88 -31.54
C THR A 91 -13.20 12.58 -30.91
N ALA A 92 -12.28 11.69 -30.54
CA ALA A 92 -12.60 10.42 -29.88
C ALA A 92 -13.36 10.63 -28.56
N PHE A 93 -12.95 11.61 -27.74
CA PHE A 93 -13.62 11.96 -26.50
C PHE A 93 -15.06 12.45 -26.75
N ARG A 94 -15.25 13.35 -27.72
CA ARG A 94 -16.59 13.89 -28.05
C ARG A 94 -17.53 12.81 -28.58
N ASP A 95 -17.01 11.85 -29.35
CA ASP A 95 -17.78 10.71 -29.85
C ASP A 95 -18.17 9.74 -28.72
N ALA A 96 -17.29 9.54 -27.74
CA ALA A 96 -17.54 8.68 -26.56
C ALA A 96 -18.39 9.37 -25.47
N TRP A 97 -18.45 10.70 -25.44
CA TRP A 97 -19.09 11.49 -24.39
C TRP A 97 -20.54 11.09 -24.04
N PRO A 98 -21.43 10.73 -24.99
CA PRO A 98 -22.80 10.30 -24.65
C PRO A 98 -22.85 9.03 -23.80
N SER A 99 -21.83 8.17 -23.89
CA SER A 99 -21.67 7.00 -23.02
C SER A 99 -21.01 7.39 -21.72
N ILE A 100 -19.90 8.13 -21.79
CA ILE A 100 -19.11 8.55 -20.63
C ILE A 100 -19.96 9.37 -19.65
N SER A 101 -20.75 10.32 -20.15
CA SER A 101 -21.61 11.19 -19.33
C SER A 101 -22.68 10.44 -18.51
N GLN A 102 -22.96 9.17 -18.79
CA GLN A 102 -23.89 8.37 -17.98
C GLN A 102 -23.28 7.95 -16.64
N GLY A 103 -21.94 7.87 -16.56
CA GLY A 103 -21.21 7.56 -15.33
C GLY A 103 -20.99 8.79 -14.42
N LEU A 104 -21.46 9.98 -14.82
CA LEU A 104 -21.37 11.21 -14.05
C LEU A 104 -22.77 11.79 -13.86
N SER A 105 -23.09 12.22 -12.65
CA SER A 105 -24.31 13.01 -12.43
C SER A 105 -24.08 14.14 -11.43
N LEU A 106 -24.84 15.21 -11.58
CA LEU A 106 -24.86 16.32 -10.64
C LEU A 106 -26.30 16.66 -10.31
N LYS A 107 -26.62 16.74 -9.03
CA LYS A 107 -27.97 17.07 -8.54
C LYS A 107 -27.91 18.23 -7.58
N ALA A 108 -28.99 19.01 -7.53
CA ALA A 108 -29.24 19.91 -6.42
C ALA A 108 -30.60 19.62 -5.78
N GLY A 109 -30.57 18.99 -4.60
CA GLY A 109 -31.76 18.34 -4.04
C GLY A 109 -32.22 17.22 -4.97
N ASP A 110 -33.48 17.26 -5.40
CA ASP A 110 -34.06 16.27 -6.33
C ASP A 110 -33.95 16.68 -7.81
N THR A 111 -33.31 17.82 -8.12
CA THR A 111 -33.21 18.35 -9.48
C THR A 111 -31.88 17.93 -10.13
N ASP A 112 -31.95 17.19 -11.23
CA ASP A 112 -30.79 16.87 -12.06
C ASP A 112 -30.26 18.13 -12.77
N LEU A 113 -28.93 18.29 -12.75
CA LEU A 113 -28.20 19.38 -13.40
C LEU A 113 -27.46 18.79 -14.62
N PRO A 114 -28.00 18.94 -15.84
CA PRO A 114 -27.36 18.37 -17.03
C PRO A 114 -26.05 19.08 -17.33
N PHE A 115 -24.99 18.30 -17.58
CA PHE A 115 -23.68 18.81 -17.96
C PHE A 115 -23.64 19.25 -19.42
N GLU A 116 -23.01 20.39 -19.67
CA GLU A 116 -22.55 20.81 -20.98
C GLU A 116 -21.03 20.98 -20.96
N ILE A 117 -20.33 20.39 -21.93
CA ILE A 117 -18.89 20.64 -22.10
C ILE A 117 -18.72 22.06 -22.63
N THR A 118 -18.16 22.95 -21.82
CA THR A 118 -17.85 24.33 -22.20
C THR A 118 -16.39 24.51 -22.60
N GLY A 119 -15.51 23.62 -22.15
CA GLY A 119 -14.08 23.65 -22.48
C GLY A 119 -13.46 22.27 -22.48
N LEU A 120 -12.46 22.08 -23.34
CA LEU A 120 -11.64 20.89 -23.38
C LEU A 120 -10.22 21.30 -23.77
N THR A 121 -9.26 21.00 -22.92
CA THR A 121 -7.84 21.26 -23.16
C THR A 121 -7.09 19.95 -23.08
N ILE A 122 -6.57 19.49 -24.22
CA ILE A 122 -5.75 18.28 -24.31
C ILE A 122 -4.32 18.71 -24.62
N PRO A 123 -3.32 18.40 -23.77
CA PRO A 123 -1.92 18.71 -24.05
C PRO A 123 -1.43 18.08 -25.36
N GLU A 124 -0.39 18.66 -25.95
CA GLU A 124 0.31 18.02 -27.07
C GLU A 124 0.88 16.65 -26.66
N VAL A 125 1.04 15.76 -27.63
CA VAL A 125 1.59 14.41 -27.39
C VAL A 125 3.01 14.56 -26.87
N GLY A 126 3.19 14.19 -25.61
CA GLY A 126 4.48 14.16 -24.93
C GLY A 126 5.11 12.78 -24.98
N ASN A 127 5.67 12.36 -23.85
CA ASN A 127 6.11 10.99 -23.69
C ASN A 127 4.88 10.08 -23.54
N VAL A 128 4.62 9.21 -24.51
CA VAL A 128 3.48 8.28 -24.51
C VAL A 128 3.52 7.28 -23.36
N GLU A 129 4.66 7.15 -22.66
CA GLU A 129 4.84 6.35 -21.44
C GLU A 129 4.39 7.06 -20.16
N LEU A 130 3.99 8.33 -20.22
CA LEU A 130 3.42 9.07 -19.09
C LEU A 130 1.95 9.38 -19.33
N ALA A 131 1.12 9.21 -18.29
CA ALA A 131 -0.29 9.59 -18.35
C ALA A 131 -0.40 11.08 -18.72
N ARG A 132 -1.31 11.38 -19.64
CA ARG A 132 -1.57 12.74 -20.12
C ARG A 132 -2.87 13.24 -19.49
N ASN A 133 -2.76 14.10 -18.49
CA ASN A 133 -3.95 14.73 -17.89
C ASN A 133 -4.49 15.80 -18.84
N SER A 134 -5.72 15.61 -19.25
CA SER A 134 -6.50 16.60 -20.00
C SER A 134 -7.46 17.31 -19.06
N GLN A 135 -7.78 18.55 -19.38
CA GLN A 135 -8.73 19.32 -18.60
C GLN A 135 -10.07 19.40 -19.33
N VAL A 136 -11.12 18.86 -18.71
CA VAL A 136 -12.50 18.95 -19.19
C VAL A 136 -13.23 19.97 -18.33
N VAL A 137 -13.83 20.99 -18.94
CA VAL A 137 -14.66 21.97 -18.24
C VAL A 137 -16.11 21.71 -18.58
N LEU A 138 -16.89 21.36 -17.57
CA LEU A 138 -18.33 21.19 -17.65
C LEU A 138 -19.02 22.37 -16.96
N SER A 139 -20.15 22.79 -17.50
CA SER A 139 -21.06 23.73 -16.85
C SER A 139 -22.45 23.10 -16.75
N ALA A 140 -23.13 23.34 -15.64
CA ALA A 140 -24.52 22.95 -15.45
C ALA A 140 -25.33 24.11 -14.86
N PRO A 141 -26.52 24.43 -15.40
CA PRO A 141 -27.34 25.53 -14.90
C PRO A 141 -27.82 25.23 -13.48
N LEU A 142 -27.66 26.17 -12.56
CA LEU A 142 -28.01 26.00 -11.15
C LEU A 142 -29.36 26.70 -10.87
N PRO A 143 -30.42 25.95 -10.49
CA PRO A 143 -31.70 26.55 -10.15
C PRO A 143 -31.58 27.39 -8.88
N ALA A 144 -32.37 28.48 -8.80
CA ALA A 144 -32.41 29.33 -7.61
C ALA A 144 -32.79 28.51 -6.35
N GLY A 145 -32.08 28.76 -5.24
CA GLY A 145 -32.29 28.07 -3.97
C GLY A 145 -30.99 27.77 -3.25
N ASN A 146 -31.09 26.99 -2.16
CA ASN A 146 -29.96 26.64 -1.29
C ASN A 146 -29.75 25.11 -1.16
N SER A 147 -30.41 24.31 -2.01
CA SER A 147 -30.28 22.85 -1.95
C SER A 147 -28.82 22.44 -2.18
N PRO A 148 -28.24 21.57 -1.35
CA PRO A 148 -26.85 21.13 -1.54
C PRO A 148 -26.70 20.40 -2.86
N ILE A 149 -25.46 20.39 -3.36
CA ILE A 149 -25.08 19.70 -4.58
C ILE A 149 -24.62 18.28 -4.21
N VAL A 150 -25.02 17.29 -5.00
CA VAL A 150 -24.50 15.92 -4.89
C VAL A 150 -23.95 15.54 -6.25
N MET A 151 -22.70 15.09 -6.28
CA MET A 151 -22.06 14.54 -7.47
C MET A 151 -22.05 13.01 -7.37
N SER A 152 -22.41 12.33 -8.43
CA SER A 152 -22.28 10.88 -8.56
C SER A 152 -21.17 10.54 -9.55
N TRP A 153 -20.40 9.50 -9.24
CA TRP A 153 -19.29 9.01 -10.05
C TRP A 153 -19.33 7.48 -10.13
N THR A 154 -19.12 6.90 -11.31
CA THR A 154 -19.03 5.44 -11.45
C THR A 154 -17.64 4.92 -11.03
N ALA A 155 -17.59 3.74 -10.41
CA ALA A 155 -16.33 3.12 -9.96
C ALA A 155 -15.39 2.77 -11.13
N GLU A 156 -15.95 2.48 -12.31
CA GLU A 156 -15.23 2.12 -13.52
C GLU A 156 -14.24 3.21 -13.97
N TYR A 157 -14.50 4.49 -13.66
CA TYR A 157 -13.58 5.58 -14.00
C TYR A 157 -12.44 5.76 -13.02
N GLY A 158 -12.33 4.87 -12.05
CA GLY A 158 -11.32 4.89 -11.02
C GLY A 158 -11.64 5.92 -9.93
N PRO A 159 -10.67 6.17 -9.03
CA PRO A 159 -10.89 7.00 -7.87
C PRO A 159 -11.12 8.48 -8.24
N LEU A 160 -11.98 9.16 -7.47
CA LEU A 160 -12.33 10.56 -7.68
C LEU A 160 -12.05 11.40 -6.44
N VAL A 161 -11.36 12.53 -6.63
CA VAL A 161 -11.24 13.60 -5.63
C VAL A 161 -12.13 14.76 -6.05
N VAL A 162 -13.04 15.21 -5.18
CA VAL A 162 -13.83 16.43 -5.43
C VAL A 162 -13.39 17.51 -4.47
N ARG A 163 -13.08 18.71 -4.97
CA ARG A 163 -12.66 19.90 -4.20
C ARG A 163 -13.53 21.10 -4.58
N GLN A 164 -14.19 21.70 -3.60
CA GLN A 164 -14.96 22.92 -3.81
C GLN A 164 -14.04 24.13 -3.82
N GLN A 165 -14.06 24.89 -4.91
CA GLN A 165 -13.23 26.07 -5.12
C GLN A 165 -13.96 27.38 -4.77
N GLY A 166 -13.19 28.45 -4.56
CA GLY A 166 -13.72 29.81 -4.36
C GLY A 166 -14.26 30.13 -2.96
N ILE A 167 -14.22 29.17 -2.02
CA ILE A 167 -14.64 29.35 -0.63
C ILE A 167 -13.51 28.92 0.31
N GLU A 168 -13.25 29.72 1.34
CA GLU A 168 -12.34 29.37 2.41
C GLU A 168 -12.91 28.18 3.20
N ASN A 169 -12.19 27.05 3.19
CA ASN A 169 -12.65 25.74 3.70
C ASN A 169 -13.78 25.08 2.90
N GLY A 170 -13.72 25.14 1.57
CA GLY A 170 -14.63 24.39 0.70
C GLY A 170 -14.60 22.87 0.97
N TYR A 171 -15.72 22.22 0.66
CA TYR A 171 -15.89 20.76 0.74
C TYR A 171 -14.77 20.02 -0.01
N THR A 172 -14.28 18.92 0.56
CA THR A 172 -13.36 18.01 -0.15
C THR A 172 -13.71 16.58 0.22
N THR A 173 -13.80 15.70 -0.76
CA THR A 173 -14.04 14.27 -0.55
C THR A 173 -13.25 13.43 -1.52
N PHE A 174 -13.09 12.15 -1.18
CA PHE A 174 -12.46 11.14 -2.00
C PHE A 174 -13.37 9.93 -2.12
N LEU A 175 -13.69 9.55 -3.35
CA LEU A 175 -14.51 8.38 -3.68
C LEU A 175 -13.60 7.32 -4.30
N THR A 176 -13.19 6.34 -3.50
CA THR A 176 -12.31 5.24 -3.97
C THR A 176 -13.02 4.32 -4.97
N ASN A 177 -14.31 4.04 -4.73
CA ASN A 177 -15.10 3.06 -5.49
C ASN A 177 -16.34 3.71 -6.13
N GLY A 178 -16.20 4.98 -6.56
CA GLY A 178 -17.34 5.77 -7.03
C GLY A 178 -18.43 5.99 -5.96
N GLY A 179 -19.66 6.22 -6.42
CA GLY A 179 -20.82 6.54 -5.60
C GLY A 179 -21.18 8.02 -5.58
N ASP A 180 -22.04 8.38 -4.63
CA ASP A 180 -22.48 9.76 -4.40
C ASP A 180 -21.56 10.45 -3.38
N THR A 181 -21.25 11.72 -3.61
CA THR A 181 -20.64 12.58 -2.59
C THR A 181 -21.62 12.84 -1.44
N ASP A 182 -21.10 13.20 -0.27
CA ASP A 182 -21.93 13.87 0.73
C ASP A 182 -22.51 15.18 0.16
N PRO A 183 -23.64 15.69 0.71
CA PRO A 183 -24.26 16.91 0.23
C PRO A 183 -23.33 18.13 0.36
N ILE A 184 -22.86 18.65 -0.78
CA ILE A 184 -21.95 19.79 -0.89
C ILE A 184 -22.72 21.10 -0.67
N PRO A 185 -22.42 21.89 0.36
CA PRO A 185 -23.09 23.17 0.60
C PRO A 185 -22.86 24.17 -0.53
N ARG A 186 -23.92 24.87 -0.98
CA ARG A 186 -23.79 25.93 -2.00
C ARG A 186 -23.08 27.18 -1.49
N THR A 187 -23.22 27.47 -0.19
CA THR A 187 -22.59 28.62 0.47
C THR A 187 -22.09 28.20 1.84
N GLY A 188 -20.87 28.62 2.19
CA GLY A 188 -20.22 28.25 3.43
C GLY A 188 -19.18 27.15 3.23
N ALA A 189 -18.29 27.06 4.21
CA ALA A 189 -17.37 25.94 4.35
C ALA A 189 -18.14 24.65 4.67
N ASP A 190 -17.50 23.51 4.49
CA ASP A 190 -17.91 22.32 5.23
C ASP A 190 -17.97 22.69 6.73
N ASP A 191 -19.11 22.49 7.38
CA ASP A 191 -19.27 22.78 8.83
C ASP A 191 -18.38 21.84 9.69
N GLN A 192 -17.59 20.98 9.04
CA GLN A 192 -16.60 20.12 9.64
C GLN A 192 -15.63 20.93 10.50
N THR A 193 -15.75 20.76 11.81
CA THR A 193 -14.79 21.27 12.78
C THR A 193 -13.45 20.55 12.64
N GLY A 194 -12.35 21.21 13.00
CA GLY A 194 -11.03 20.54 13.03
C GLY A 194 -10.99 19.28 13.91
N GLY A 195 -11.87 19.17 14.92
CA GLY A 195 -12.01 17.95 15.72
C GLY A 195 -12.66 16.80 14.95
N GLN A 196 -13.66 17.08 14.11
CA GLN A 196 -14.26 16.09 13.21
C GLN A 196 -13.25 15.64 12.15
N ALA A 197 -12.54 16.59 11.53
CA ALA A 197 -11.47 16.31 10.56
C ALA A 197 -10.37 15.40 11.15
N PHE A 198 -9.98 15.67 12.40
CA PHE A 198 -9.01 14.85 13.13
C PHE A 198 -9.49 13.40 13.31
N VAL A 199 -10.75 13.19 13.73
CA VAL A 199 -11.30 11.85 13.97
C VAL A 199 -11.47 11.06 12.67
N GLU A 200 -11.93 11.72 11.60
CA GLU A 200 -12.07 11.11 10.29
C GLU A 200 -10.72 10.61 9.75
N TYR A 201 -9.69 11.45 9.81
CA TYR A 201 -8.37 11.08 9.31
C TYR A 201 -7.67 10.02 10.16
N ILE A 202 -8.10 9.74 11.40
CA ILE A 202 -7.65 8.54 12.12
C ILE A 202 -8.02 7.27 11.35
N GLY A 203 -9.23 7.21 10.77
CA GLY A 203 -9.67 6.10 9.94
C GLY A 203 -8.78 5.96 8.70
N VAL A 204 -8.58 7.07 7.97
CA VAL A 204 -7.73 7.12 6.77
C VAL A 204 -6.30 6.65 7.08
N GLY A 205 -5.72 7.10 8.19
CA GLY A 205 -4.39 6.68 8.61
C GLY A 205 -4.31 5.22 9.06
N PHE A 206 -5.39 4.68 9.63
CA PHE A 206 -5.46 3.26 9.98
C PHE A 206 -5.53 2.39 8.72
N ASP A 207 -6.41 2.75 7.78
CA ASP A 207 -6.62 2.04 6.53
C ASP A 207 -5.36 2.06 5.65
N HIS A 208 -4.59 3.15 5.71
CA HIS A 208 -3.25 3.25 5.12
C HIS A 208 -2.30 2.15 5.59
N ILE A 209 -2.50 1.57 6.78
CA ILE A 209 -1.68 0.46 7.28
C ILE A 209 -2.40 -0.88 7.09
N ILE A 210 -3.65 -1.00 7.54
CA ILE A 210 -4.44 -2.24 7.47
C ILE A 210 -5.71 -1.94 6.67
N PRO A 211 -5.89 -2.48 5.45
CA PRO A 211 -5.09 -3.54 4.83
C PRO A 211 -4.02 -3.06 3.84
N LEU A 212 -3.97 -1.76 3.52
CA LEU A 212 -3.30 -1.25 2.32
C LEU A 212 -1.75 -1.20 2.44
N GLY A 213 -1.23 -0.88 3.62
CA GLY A 213 0.19 -0.58 3.83
C GLY A 213 1.06 -1.80 4.07
N LEU A 214 1.11 -2.75 3.12
CA LEU A 214 1.88 -3.98 3.27
C LEU A 214 3.39 -3.69 3.49
N ASP A 215 3.93 -2.65 2.87
CA ASP A 215 5.29 -2.16 3.10
C ASP A 215 5.53 -1.80 4.57
N HIS A 216 4.61 -1.06 5.18
CA HIS A 216 4.63 -0.69 6.59
C HIS A 216 4.49 -1.91 7.49
N ILE A 217 3.57 -2.83 7.17
CA ILE A 217 3.37 -4.09 7.90
C ILE A 217 4.66 -4.90 7.91
N LEU A 218 5.29 -5.15 6.75
CA LEU A 218 6.52 -5.91 6.64
C LEU A 218 7.67 -5.21 7.37
N PHE A 219 7.75 -3.89 7.30
CA PHE A 219 8.74 -3.10 8.03
C PHE A 219 8.61 -3.27 9.55
N VAL A 220 7.42 -3.05 10.12
CA VAL A 220 7.21 -3.14 11.57
C VAL A 220 7.33 -4.57 12.10
N LEU A 221 6.89 -5.58 11.31
CA LEU A 221 7.15 -6.98 11.61
C LEU A 221 8.66 -7.27 11.60
N GLY A 222 9.39 -6.73 10.64
CA GLY A 222 10.84 -6.76 10.62
C GLY A 222 11.46 -6.21 11.91
N LEU A 223 11.02 -5.04 12.39
CA LEU A 223 11.50 -4.50 13.66
C LEU A 223 11.19 -5.43 14.85
N PHE A 224 9.97 -5.98 14.89
CA PHE A 224 9.51 -6.90 15.93
C PHE A 224 10.34 -8.19 16.02
N PHE A 225 10.63 -8.84 14.88
CA PHE A 225 11.31 -10.15 14.89
C PHE A 225 12.77 -10.08 15.35
N LEU A 226 13.46 -8.94 15.24
CA LEU A 226 14.79 -8.78 15.82
C LEU A 226 14.78 -8.56 17.34
N ALA A 227 13.78 -7.85 17.86
CA ALA A 227 13.72 -7.51 19.28
C ALA A 227 12.29 -7.52 19.82
N LEU A 228 12.00 -8.52 20.65
CA LEU A 228 10.75 -8.64 21.40
C LEU A 228 10.62 -7.67 22.59
N ARG A 229 11.62 -6.81 22.82
CA ARG A 229 11.56 -5.82 23.90
C ARG A 229 10.68 -4.65 23.45
N MET A 230 9.54 -4.50 24.11
CA MET A 230 8.52 -3.50 23.75
C MET A 230 9.05 -2.06 23.79
N GLY A 231 9.80 -1.66 24.82
CA GLY A 231 10.29 -0.28 24.93
C GLY A 231 11.08 0.21 23.70
N PRO A 232 12.17 -0.47 23.31
CA PRO A 232 12.92 -0.12 22.09
C PRO A 232 12.11 -0.25 20.80
N LEU A 233 11.17 -1.21 20.72
CA LEU A 233 10.32 -1.39 19.54
C LEU A 233 9.37 -0.19 19.37
N LEU A 234 8.63 0.16 20.43
CA LEU A 234 7.70 1.29 20.44
C LEU A 234 8.41 2.60 20.09
N TRP A 235 9.61 2.84 20.66
CA TRP A 235 10.39 4.03 20.32
C TRP A 235 10.78 4.10 18.83
N GLN A 236 11.16 2.97 18.23
CA GLN A 236 11.51 2.93 16.81
C GLN A 236 10.30 3.22 15.92
N ILE A 237 9.12 2.71 16.27
CA ILE A 237 7.87 2.95 15.52
C ILE A 237 7.47 4.41 15.63
N SER A 238 7.42 4.96 16.84
CA SER A 238 7.07 6.38 16.99
C SER A 238 8.10 7.30 16.33
N ALA A 239 9.39 6.94 16.30
CA ALA A 239 10.41 7.69 15.57
C ALA A 239 10.20 7.60 14.05
N PHE A 240 9.80 6.44 13.54
CA PHE A 240 9.41 6.26 12.14
C PHE A 240 8.20 7.13 11.78
N THR A 241 7.12 7.07 12.57
CA THR A 241 5.89 7.84 12.34
C THR A 241 6.14 9.34 12.43
N LEU A 242 6.99 9.79 13.35
CA LEU A 242 7.39 11.19 13.43
C LEU A 242 8.13 11.63 12.16
N ALA A 243 9.10 10.84 11.69
CA ALA A 243 9.82 11.13 10.46
C ALA A 243 8.88 11.16 9.24
N HIS A 244 8.00 10.17 9.17
CA HIS A 244 6.95 10.05 8.16
C HIS A 244 6.06 11.29 8.14
N THR A 245 5.59 11.75 9.30
CA THR A 245 4.80 12.98 9.45
C THR A 245 5.51 14.18 8.83
N VAL A 246 6.82 14.32 9.05
CA VAL A 246 7.61 15.45 8.55
C VAL A 246 7.64 15.46 7.02
N THR A 247 7.97 14.33 6.38
CA THR A 247 8.06 14.28 4.92
C THR A 247 6.70 14.30 4.24
N LEU A 248 5.69 13.69 4.85
CA LEU A 248 4.29 13.79 4.41
C LEU A 248 3.82 15.25 4.39
N ALA A 249 4.11 16.00 5.46
CA ALA A 249 3.78 17.42 5.52
C ALA A 249 4.52 18.24 4.46
N LEU A 250 5.81 17.99 4.27
CA LEU A 250 6.62 18.69 3.27
C LEU A 250 6.18 18.36 1.84
N GLY A 251 5.80 17.11 1.56
CA GLY A 251 5.34 16.69 0.26
C GLY A 251 3.92 17.17 -0.07
N SER A 252 2.98 17.06 0.88
CA SER A 252 1.61 17.55 0.71
C SER A 252 1.51 19.07 0.57
N LEU A 253 2.42 19.83 1.19
CA LEU A 253 2.54 21.29 0.98
C LEU A 253 3.27 21.64 -0.33
N GLY A 254 3.73 20.65 -1.09
CA GLY A 254 4.47 20.85 -2.34
C GLY A 254 5.88 21.41 -2.17
N ILE A 255 6.42 21.44 -0.94
CA ILE A 255 7.76 21.95 -0.63
C ILE A 255 8.84 20.99 -1.17
N ILE A 256 8.59 19.68 -1.07
CA ILE A 256 9.46 18.63 -1.59
C ILE A 256 8.65 17.77 -2.55
N LYS A 257 9.13 17.61 -3.79
CA LYS A 257 8.56 16.69 -4.78
C LYS A 257 9.67 15.81 -5.31
N ILE A 258 9.56 14.50 -5.08
CA ILE A 258 10.50 13.48 -5.57
C ILE A 258 9.67 12.44 -6.33
N SER A 259 10.20 11.93 -7.45
CA SER A 259 9.49 10.94 -8.27
C SER A 259 9.21 9.66 -7.48
N PRO A 260 7.97 9.12 -7.53
CA PRO A 260 7.65 7.78 -7.00
C PRO A 260 8.60 6.70 -7.52
N ASP A 261 9.00 6.76 -8.81
CA ASP A 261 10.00 5.89 -9.44
C ASP A 261 11.33 5.77 -8.67
N ILE A 262 11.67 6.76 -7.85
CA ILE A 262 12.87 6.77 -7.01
C ILE A 262 12.52 6.38 -5.58
N VAL A 263 11.41 6.90 -5.05
CA VAL A 263 11.05 6.75 -3.65
C VAL A 263 10.58 5.32 -3.34
N GLU A 264 9.77 4.71 -4.20
CA GLU A 264 9.20 3.39 -3.94
C GLU A 264 10.22 2.25 -3.98
N PRO A 265 11.21 2.22 -4.90
CA PRO A 265 12.32 1.27 -4.79
C PRO A 265 13.16 1.47 -3.53
N LEU A 266 13.36 2.72 -3.08
CA LEU A 266 14.10 3.00 -1.85
C LEU A 266 13.34 2.57 -0.60
N ILE A 267 12.01 2.71 -0.60
CA ILE A 267 11.12 2.14 0.42
C ILE A 267 11.31 0.62 0.46
N ALA A 268 11.19 -0.08 -0.67
CA ALA A 268 11.38 -1.53 -0.72
C ALA A 268 12.80 -1.93 -0.26
N ALA A 269 13.84 -1.20 -0.69
CA ALA A 269 15.22 -1.44 -0.27
C ALA A 269 15.43 -1.25 1.24
N SER A 270 14.68 -0.35 1.88
CA SER A 270 14.70 -0.19 3.34
C SER A 270 14.18 -1.43 4.08
N ILE A 271 13.17 -2.09 3.52
CA ILE A 271 12.60 -3.33 4.07
C ILE A 271 13.57 -4.50 3.86
N VAL A 272 14.23 -4.57 2.69
CA VAL A 272 15.33 -5.52 2.44
C VAL A 272 16.41 -5.35 3.50
N TYR A 273 16.83 -4.11 3.78
CA TYR A 273 17.82 -3.83 4.82
C TYR A 273 17.40 -4.39 6.17
N VAL A 274 16.16 -4.15 6.61
CA VAL A 274 15.65 -4.66 7.89
C VAL A 274 15.64 -6.19 7.92
N GLY A 275 15.12 -6.84 6.88
CA GLY A 275 15.08 -8.31 6.81
C GLY A 275 16.47 -8.95 6.85
N VAL A 276 17.44 -8.38 6.12
CA VAL A 276 18.84 -8.82 6.10
C VAL A 276 19.52 -8.55 7.45
N GLU A 277 19.32 -7.37 8.03
CA GLU A 277 19.86 -7.01 9.34
C GLU A 277 19.39 -8.01 10.41
N ASN A 278 18.10 -8.39 10.40
CA ASN A 278 17.55 -9.32 11.38
C ASN A 278 18.25 -10.68 11.38
N VAL A 279 18.62 -11.17 10.19
CA VAL A 279 19.29 -12.46 10.03
C VAL A 279 20.76 -12.36 10.46
N LEU A 280 21.45 -11.29 10.03
CA LEU A 280 22.89 -11.13 10.20
C LEU A 280 23.31 -10.56 11.56
N SER A 281 22.46 -9.74 12.16
CA SER A 281 22.77 -9.04 13.41
C SER A 281 22.78 -9.99 14.61
N ARG A 282 23.50 -9.58 15.66
CA ARG A 282 23.56 -10.28 16.95
C ARG A 282 22.78 -9.55 18.05
N GLY A 283 22.19 -8.40 17.75
CA GLY A 283 21.42 -7.57 18.68
C GLY A 283 21.15 -6.18 18.13
N LEU A 284 20.46 -5.35 18.91
CA LEU A 284 20.19 -3.96 18.53
C LEU A 284 21.47 -3.12 18.56
N THR A 285 21.69 -2.34 17.50
CA THR A 285 22.77 -1.35 17.46
C THR A 285 22.26 0.01 17.94
N PRO A 286 23.11 0.86 18.56
CA PRO A 286 22.71 2.20 18.99
C PRO A 286 22.30 3.14 17.84
N TRP A 287 22.76 2.86 16.62
CA TRP A 287 22.46 3.66 15.42
C TRP A 287 21.12 3.34 14.78
N ARG A 288 20.53 2.19 15.13
CA ARG A 288 19.30 1.68 14.51
C ARG A 288 18.14 2.69 14.53
N PRO A 289 17.86 3.42 15.63
CA PRO A 289 16.79 4.41 15.62
C PRO A 289 16.98 5.52 14.58
N PHE A 290 18.22 5.93 14.29
CA PHE A 290 18.49 6.94 13.24
C PHE A 290 18.26 6.38 11.84
N VAL A 291 18.60 5.10 11.62
CA VAL A 291 18.32 4.41 10.36
C VAL A 291 16.82 4.27 10.15
N VAL A 292 16.08 3.83 11.18
CA VAL A 292 14.61 3.73 11.15
C VAL A 292 13.94 5.09 10.94
N PHE A 293 14.45 6.15 11.58
CA PHE A 293 14.00 7.52 11.32
C PHE A 293 14.21 7.91 9.85
N GLY A 294 15.37 7.62 9.27
CA GLY A 294 15.64 7.85 7.85
C GLY A 294 14.69 7.08 6.92
N PHE A 295 14.33 5.85 7.28
CA PHE A 295 13.34 5.07 6.55
C PHE A 295 11.93 5.63 6.69
N GLY A 296 11.57 6.18 7.84
CA GLY A 296 10.31 6.90 8.02
C GLY A 296 10.21 8.14 7.12
N LEU A 297 11.31 8.89 6.95
CA LEU A 297 11.36 10.01 5.99
C LEU A 297 11.05 9.53 4.57
N LEU A 298 11.66 8.42 4.14
CA LEU A 298 11.43 7.86 2.79
C LEU A 298 9.98 7.42 2.59
N HIS A 299 9.40 6.66 3.53
CA HIS A 299 8.01 6.23 3.42
C HIS A 299 7.04 7.41 3.34
N GLY A 300 7.25 8.46 4.15
CA GLY A 300 6.39 9.64 4.13
C GLY A 300 6.42 10.41 2.81
N LEU A 301 7.48 10.27 2.00
CA LEU A 301 7.53 10.85 0.66
C LEU A 301 6.73 10.04 -0.36
N GLY A 302 6.71 8.71 -0.23
CA GLY A 302 6.04 7.84 -1.21
C GLY A 302 4.53 8.04 -1.24
N PHE A 303 3.95 8.42 -0.10
CA PHE A 303 2.51 8.64 0.04
C PHE A 303 2.09 10.12 -0.06
N ALA A 304 3.05 11.06 -0.14
CA ALA A 304 2.74 12.48 -0.03
C ALA A 304 1.99 13.05 -1.24
N SER A 305 2.24 12.52 -2.45
CA SER A 305 1.50 12.89 -3.67
C SER A 305 0.04 12.47 -3.55
N VAL A 306 -0.19 11.20 -3.22
CA VAL A 306 -1.54 10.63 -3.09
C VAL A 306 -2.34 11.35 -2.01
N LEU A 307 -1.70 11.68 -0.88
CA LEU A 307 -2.38 12.36 0.24
C LEU A 307 -2.61 13.86 0.03
N SER A 308 -1.81 14.51 -0.83
CA SER A 308 -2.13 15.85 -1.37
C SER A 308 -3.43 15.81 -2.17
N ASP A 309 -3.62 14.74 -2.94
CA ASP A 309 -4.83 14.53 -3.73
C ASP A 309 -6.01 14.14 -2.83
N PHE A 310 -5.79 13.42 -1.72
CA PHE A 310 -6.80 13.13 -0.68
C PHE A 310 -7.21 14.33 0.21
N GLY A 311 -6.97 15.57 -0.23
CA GLY A 311 -7.52 16.75 0.44
C GLY A 311 -6.87 17.11 1.78
N LEU A 312 -5.69 16.58 2.11
CA LEU A 312 -4.93 17.06 3.27
C LEU A 312 -4.68 18.56 3.15
N GLY A 313 -4.27 19.03 1.97
CA GLY A 313 -3.85 20.40 1.70
C GLY A 313 -4.92 21.49 1.84
N GLY A 314 -6.18 21.12 2.14
CA GLY A 314 -7.30 22.04 2.30
C GLY A 314 -7.49 22.53 3.74
N ALA A 315 -8.76 22.79 4.10
CA ALA A 315 -9.18 23.13 5.46
C ALA A 315 -8.66 22.14 6.49
N HIS A 316 -8.32 22.63 7.69
CA HIS A 316 -7.92 21.78 8.82
C HIS A 316 -6.73 20.85 8.53
N PHE A 317 -5.81 21.23 7.63
CA PHE A 317 -4.58 20.50 7.31
C PHE A 317 -3.88 19.92 8.55
N VAL A 318 -3.63 20.75 9.57
CA VAL A 318 -2.91 20.31 10.78
C VAL A 318 -3.71 19.25 11.56
N PRO A 319 -5.00 19.46 11.91
CA PRO A 319 -5.81 18.39 12.49
C PRO A 319 -5.86 17.10 11.66
N LYS A 320 -6.04 17.20 10.33
CA LYS A 320 -6.07 16.04 9.44
C LYS A 320 -4.74 15.29 9.43
N LEU A 321 -3.62 16.01 9.33
CA LEU A 321 -2.27 15.46 9.36
C LEU A 321 -1.98 14.72 10.68
N ILE A 322 -2.36 15.31 11.82
CA ILE A 322 -2.18 14.67 13.13
C ILE A 322 -3.10 13.45 13.24
N GLY A 323 -4.36 13.56 12.84
CA GLY A 323 -5.33 12.45 12.84
C GLY A 323 -4.83 11.26 12.03
N PHE A 324 -4.35 11.52 10.82
CA PHE A 324 -3.74 10.53 9.93
C PHE A 324 -2.58 9.79 10.61
N ASN A 325 -1.61 10.51 11.18
CA ASN A 325 -0.46 9.86 11.81
C ASN A 325 -0.82 9.14 13.12
N VAL A 326 -1.87 9.56 13.83
CA VAL A 326 -2.45 8.79 14.95
C VAL A 326 -3.05 7.48 14.44
N GLY A 327 -3.79 7.52 13.33
CA GLY A 327 -4.30 6.32 12.65
C GLY A 327 -3.20 5.34 12.26
N VAL A 328 -2.13 5.86 11.66
CA VAL A 328 -0.93 5.09 11.27
C VAL A 328 -0.31 4.39 12.48
N GLU A 329 -0.05 5.12 13.56
CA GLU A 329 0.54 4.54 14.78
C GLU A 329 -0.39 3.45 15.36
N ILE A 330 -1.71 3.66 15.38
CA ILE A 330 -2.69 2.65 15.84
C ILE A 330 -2.61 1.39 14.97
N GLY A 331 -2.57 1.53 13.65
CA GLY A 331 -2.46 0.41 12.70
C GLY A 331 -1.18 -0.40 12.93
N GLN A 332 -0.02 0.27 13.02
CA GLN A 332 1.27 -0.38 13.28
C GLN A 332 1.29 -1.12 14.63
N LEU A 333 0.73 -0.49 15.68
CA LEU A 333 0.63 -1.11 16.99
C LEU A 333 -0.33 -2.30 17.00
N ALA A 334 -1.40 -2.28 16.21
CA ALA A 334 -2.32 -3.41 16.06
C ALA A 334 -1.62 -4.63 15.43
N VAL A 335 -0.84 -4.42 14.37
CA VAL A 335 -0.01 -5.48 13.74
C VAL A 335 0.96 -6.09 14.76
N ILE A 336 1.66 -5.24 15.52
CA ILE A 336 2.61 -5.71 16.52
C ILE A 336 1.92 -6.43 17.66
N ALA A 337 0.78 -5.93 18.14
CA ALA A 337 0.00 -6.59 19.17
C ALA A 337 -0.43 -8.00 18.71
N ALA A 338 -0.91 -8.13 17.47
CA ALA A 338 -1.26 -9.42 16.89
C ALA A 338 -0.05 -10.37 16.82
N ALA A 339 1.08 -9.91 16.30
CA ALA A 339 2.32 -10.70 16.21
C ALA A 339 2.87 -11.09 17.60
N PHE A 340 2.77 -10.18 18.57
CA PHE A 340 3.21 -10.41 19.94
C PHE A 340 2.31 -11.43 20.64
N VAL A 341 0.99 -11.33 20.52
CA VAL A 341 0.05 -12.29 21.15
C VAL A 341 0.20 -13.69 20.54
N THR A 342 0.30 -13.78 19.21
CA THR A 342 0.33 -15.05 18.48
C THR A 342 1.68 -15.75 18.57
N LEU A 343 2.79 -15.02 18.48
CA LEU A 343 4.13 -15.61 18.41
C LEU A 343 5.02 -15.18 19.59
N GLY A 344 5.03 -13.88 19.93
CA GLY A 344 5.91 -13.32 20.96
C GLY A 344 5.69 -13.90 22.36
N LEU A 345 4.45 -13.90 22.85
CA LEU A 345 4.07 -14.44 24.16
C LEU A 345 4.27 -15.95 24.23
N LEU A 346 3.97 -16.65 23.14
CA LEU A 346 3.97 -18.11 23.10
C LEU A 346 5.37 -18.72 22.98
N PHE A 347 6.25 -18.08 22.19
CA PHE A 347 7.52 -18.66 21.79
C PHE A 347 8.73 -17.75 22.00
N GLY A 348 8.53 -16.46 22.33
CA GLY A 348 9.60 -15.47 22.39
C GLY A 348 10.67 -15.70 23.46
N ARG A 349 10.37 -16.54 24.46
CA ARG A 349 11.34 -16.95 25.50
C ARG A 349 12.14 -18.20 25.15
N ASN A 350 11.79 -18.88 24.05
CA ASN A 350 12.45 -20.11 23.65
C ASN A 350 13.79 -19.80 22.98
N THR A 351 14.82 -20.59 23.30
CA THR A 351 16.17 -20.45 22.70
C THR A 351 16.17 -20.62 21.18
N TRP A 352 15.20 -21.38 20.66
CA TRP A 352 15.01 -21.63 19.23
C TRP A 352 14.20 -20.55 18.49
N TRP A 353 13.64 -19.54 19.19
CA TRP A 353 12.85 -18.44 18.59
C TRP A 353 13.51 -17.88 17.33
N ARG A 354 14.81 -17.57 17.44
CA ARG A 354 15.57 -16.97 16.35
C ARG A 354 15.66 -17.90 15.15
N VAL A 355 15.96 -19.18 15.39
CA VAL A 355 16.19 -20.17 14.32
C VAL A 355 14.89 -20.53 13.62
N ARG A 356 13.82 -20.79 14.38
CA ARG A 356 12.57 -21.34 13.82
C ARG A 356 11.54 -20.29 13.44
N ILE A 357 11.57 -19.07 13.97
CA ILE A 357 10.55 -18.04 13.70
C ILE A 357 11.18 -16.78 13.11
N ALA A 358 12.00 -16.07 13.89
CA ALA A 358 12.45 -14.74 13.50
C ALA A 358 13.28 -14.72 12.21
N SER A 359 14.27 -15.61 12.08
CA SER A 359 15.11 -15.66 10.88
C SER A 359 14.32 -16.08 9.63
N PRO A 360 13.52 -17.17 9.62
CA PRO A 360 12.70 -17.54 8.46
C PRO A 360 11.74 -16.42 8.02
N VAL A 361 11.04 -15.78 8.96
CA VAL A 361 10.13 -14.68 8.63
C VAL A 361 10.90 -13.48 8.08
N SER A 362 12.04 -13.13 8.67
CA SER A 362 12.89 -12.03 8.16
C SER A 362 13.46 -12.32 6.77
N ILE A 363 13.75 -13.59 6.45
CA ILE A 363 14.12 -14.00 5.10
C ILE A 363 12.94 -13.82 4.15
N GLY A 364 11.72 -14.22 4.55
CA GLY A 364 10.51 -13.98 3.77
C GLY A 364 10.29 -12.50 3.46
N ILE A 365 10.40 -11.64 4.49
CA ILE A 365 10.33 -10.18 4.35
C ILE A 365 11.38 -9.67 3.35
N ALA A 366 12.63 -10.10 3.50
CA ALA A 366 13.71 -9.67 2.60
C ALA A 366 13.50 -10.15 1.16
N VAL A 367 12.99 -11.36 0.95
CA VAL A 367 12.70 -11.90 -0.39
C VAL A 367 11.58 -11.12 -1.07
N ILE A 368 10.46 -10.88 -0.37
CA ILE A 368 9.33 -10.08 -0.88
C ILE A 368 9.81 -8.67 -1.23
N ALA A 369 10.49 -8.01 -0.31
CA ALA A 369 10.97 -6.65 -0.54
C ALA A 369 12.04 -6.57 -1.64
N THR A 370 12.85 -7.62 -1.82
CA THR A 370 13.82 -7.67 -2.92
C THR A 370 13.10 -7.78 -4.26
N PHE A 371 12.04 -8.58 -4.35
CA PHE A 371 11.19 -8.64 -5.53
C PHE A 371 10.62 -7.25 -5.85
N TRP A 372 10.04 -6.55 -4.87
CA TRP A 372 9.53 -5.19 -5.06
C TRP A 372 10.58 -4.17 -5.51
N VAL A 373 11.83 -4.27 -5.03
CA VAL A 373 12.91 -3.40 -5.55
C VAL A 373 13.07 -3.58 -7.05
N PHE A 374 13.06 -4.82 -7.53
CA PHE A 374 13.24 -5.13 -8.96
C PHE A 374 12.02 -4.78 -9.81
N GLU A 375 10.83 -5.03 -9.28
CA GLU A 375 9.56 -4.66 -9.90
C GLU A 375 9.45 -3.15 -10.06
N ARG A 376 9.59 -2.39 -8.96
CA ARG A 376 9.46 -0.91 -8.96
C ARG A 376 10.58 -0.19 -9.71
N THR A 377 11.68 -0.87 -10.03
CA THR A 377 12.73 -0.33 -10.91
C THR A 377 12.53 -0.69 -12.37
N GLY A 378 11.52 -1.50 -12.70
CA GLY A 378 11.26 -1.97 -14.05
C GLY A 378 12.26 -3.03 -14.54
N ILE A 379 12.99 -3.66 -13.64
CA ILE A 379 13.93 -4.74 -13.99
C ILE A 379 13.18 -6.04 -14.22
N ILE A 380 12.12 -6.27 -13.46
CA ILE A 380 11.27 -7.45 -13.56
C ILE A 380 9.87 -7.03 -13.96
N ASP A 381 9.34 -7.75 -14.95
CA ASP A 381 7.94 -7.74 -15.30
C ASP A 381 7.16 -8.64 -14.31
N PRO A 382 6.23 -8.07 -13.51
CA PRO A 382 5.46 -8.82 -12.54
C PRO A 382 4.52 -9.84 -13.18
N GLU A 383 4.10 -9.65 -14.44
CA GLU A 383 3.21 -10.60 -15.14
C GLU A 383 3.96 -11.74 -15.84
N GLY A 384 5.28 -11.59 -15.98
CA GLY A 384 6.13 -12.56 -16.65
C GLY A 384 6.47 -13.76 -15.77
N ALA A 385 7.75 -14.15 -15.78
CA ALA A 385 8.24 -15.31 -15.02
C ALA A 385 8.07 -15.16 -13.49
N PHE A 386 7.75 -13.97 -13.02
CA PHE A 386 7.61 -13.63 -11.60
C PHE A 386 6.15 -13.42 -11.16
N ALA A 387 5.15 -13.69 -12.01
CA ALA A 387 3.73 -13.63 -11.65
C ALA A 387 3.36 -14.31 -10.32
N PRO A 388 3.92 -15.48 -9.97
CA PRO A 388 3.66 -16.06 -8.65
C PRO A 388 4.09 -15.20 -7.46
N PHE A 389 5.06 -14.29 -7.63
CA PHE A 389 5.49 -13.36 -6.58
C PHE A 389 4.58 -12.13 -6.51
N ALA A 390 4.16 -11.56 -7.64
CA ALA A 390 3.16 -10.48 -7.69
C ALA A 390 1.83 -10.94 -7.05
N MET A 391 1.32 -12.10 -7.48
CA MET A 391 0.12 -12.72 -6.91
C MET A 391 0.21 -12.99 -5.40
N LEU A 392 1.42 -13.17 -4.86
CA LEU A 392 1.62 -13.36 -3.42
C LEU A 392 1.31 -12.07 -2.66
N THR A 393 1.74 -10.93 -3.18
CA THR A 393 1.64 -9.63 -2.52
C THR A 393 0.37 -8.87 -2.85
N GLU A 394 -0.29 -9.21 -3.97
CA GLU A 394 -1.54 -8.59 -4.43
C GLU A 394 -2.77 -9.46 -4.15
N GLY A 395 -2.60 -10.66 -3.57
CA GLY A 395 -3.72 -11.52 -3.20
C GLY A 395 -4.30 -12.34 -4.36
N GLY A 396 -3.56 -12.53 -5.45
CA GLY A 396 -3.98 -13.31 -6.62
C GLY A 396 -4.10 -14.82 -6.38
N PHE A 397 -3.53 -15.37 -5.30
CA PHE A 397 -3.68 -16.80 -4.99
C PHE A 397 -5.04 -17.13 -4.38
N ALA A 398 -5.67 -18.20 -4.87
CA ALA A 398 -6.90 -18.75 -4.30
C ALA A 398 -6.73 -19.05 -2.79
N PRO A 399 -7.37 -18.28 -1.88
CA PRO A 399 -7.03 -18.30 -0.47
C PRO A 399 -7.21 -19.67 0.20
N LEU A 400 -8.26 -20.40 -0.17
CA LEU A 400 -8.53 -21.74 0.36
C LEU A 400 -7.42 -22.73 0.02
N TRP A 401 -6.91 -22.71 -1.22
CA TRP A 401 -5.82 -23.58 -1.65
C TRP A 401 -4.52 -23.25 -0.93
N THR A 402 -4.23 -21.96 -0.73
CA THR A 402 -3.11 -21.49 0.07
C THR A 402 -3.14 -22.09 1.48
N VAL A 403 -4.30 -22.05 2.16
CA VAL A 403 -4.46 -22.65 3.50
C VAL A 403 -4.21 -24.16 3.47
N ILE A 404 -4.78 -24.88 2.49
CA ILE A 404 -4.63 -26.33 2.37
C ILE A 404 -3.17 -26.73 2.20
N VAL A 405 -2.43 -26.03 1.32
CA VAL A 405 -1.01 -26.30 1.06
C VAL A 405 -0.17 -26.05 2.31
N VAL A 406 -0.37 -24.91 2.98
CA VAL A 406 0.36 -24.57 4.21
C VAL A 406 0.07 -25.58 5.31
N ALA A 407 -1.19 -25.94 5.53
CA ALA A 407 -1.58 -26.93 6.53
C ALA A 407 -1.04 -28.33 6.23
N GLY A 408 -1.03 -28.74 4.96
CA GLY A 408 -0.46 -30.01 4.52
C GLY A 408 1.05 -30.10 4.81
N ILE A 409 1.81 -29.06 4.46
CA ILE A 409 3.25 -29.00 4.73
C ILE A 409 3.52 -29.04 6.24
N ALA A 410 2.81 -28.21 7.01
CA ALA A 410 2.97 -28.14 8.47
C ALA A 410 2.65 -29.49 9.14
N ALA A 411 1.58 -30.17 8.72
CA ALA A 411 1.20 -31.49 9.23
C ALA A 411 2.26 -32.55 8.89
N ALA A 412 2.70 -32.62 7.64
CA ALA A 412 3.70 -33.60 7.19
C ALA A 412 5.03 -33.46 7.95
N LEU A 413 5.54 -32.23 8.09
CA LEU A 413 6.77 -31.95 8.85
C LEU A 413 6.60 -32.29 10.34
N THR A 414 5.44 -31.99 10.92
CA THR A 414 5.15 -32.30 12.32
C THR A 414 5.13 -33.82 12.57
N VAL A 415 4.47 -34.59 11.70
CA VAL A 415 4.46 -36.06 11.78
C VAL A 415 5.89 -36.62 11.64
N ALA A 416 6.67 -36.11 10.69
CA ALA A 416 8.06 -36.54 10.51
C ALA A 416 8.91 -36.24 11.75
N VAL A 417 8.74 -35.08 12.38
CA VAL A 417 9.47 -34.71 13.61
C VAL A 417 9.11 -35.64 14.76
N LEU A 418 7.82 -35.96 14.93
CA LEU A 418 7.37 -36.87 15.98
C LEU A 418 7.84 -38.31 15.76
N ALA A 419 7.97 -38.74 14.51
CA ALA A 419 8.52 -40.05 14.16
C ALA A 419 10.05 -40.15 14.32
N ALA A 420 10.77 -39.02 14.22
CA ALA A 420 12.23 -38.93 14.28
C ALA A 420 12.71 -38.01 15.42
N SER A 421 12.20 -38.22 16.63
CA SER A 421 12.35 -37.32 17.78
C SER A 421 13.78 -37.13 18.32
N GLY A 422 14.77 -37.89 17.84
CA GLY A 422 16.16 -37.83 18.29
C GLY A 422 17.07 -36.86 17.54
N LEU A 423 16.54 -36.08 16.58
CA LEU A 423 17.34 -35.22 15.68
C LEU A 423 16.94 -33.75 15.81
N ASP A 424 17.56 -33.01 16.73
CA ASP A 424 17.25 -31.58 16.93
C ASP A 424 17.50 -30.72 15.70
N ALA A 425 18.52 -31.06 14.90
CA ALA A 425 18.76 -30.40 13.61
C ALA A 425 17.58 -30.57 12.63
N PHE A 426 16.89 -31.71 12.68
CA PHE A 426 15.70 -31.96 11.87
C PHE A 426 14.51 -31.15 12.37
N ARG A 427 14.35 -30.99 13.69
CA ARG A 427 13.32 -30.11 14.28
C ARG A 427 13.51 -28.66 13.89
N ASP A 428 14.75 -28.19 13.89
CA ASP A 428 15.07 -26.83 13.47
C ASP A 428 14.76 -26.61 11.99
N ALA A 429 15.13 -27.56 11.11
CA ALA A 429 14.78 -27.50 9.70
C ALA A 429 13.26 -27.51 9.47
N ALA A 430 12.52 -28.38 10.17
CA ALA A 430 11.07 -28.43 10.09
C ALA A 430 10.41 -27.12 10.56
N GLY A 431 10.90 -26.53 11.67
CA GLY A 431 10.42 -25.26 12.17
C GLY A 431 10.71 -24.10 11.22
N ILE A 432 11.90 -24.08 10.61
CA ILE A 432 12.26 -23.09 9.58
C ILE A 432 11.29 -23.12 8.41
N ILE A 433 11.08 -24.31 7.83
CA ILE A 433 10.21 -24.47 6.66
C ILE A 433 8.77 -24.12 7.02
N THR A 434 8.27 -24.62 8.17
CA THR A 434 6.91 -24.34 8.64
C THR A 434 6.67 -22.84 8.81
N SER A 435 7.61 -22.12 9.43
CA SER A 435 7.45 -20.68 9.64
C SER A 435 7.58 -19.86 8.37
N PHE A 436 8.48 -20.24 7.45
CA PHE A 436 8.60 -19.57 6.17
C PHE A 436 7.33 -19.74 5.34
N THR A 437 6.82 -20.97 5.19
CA THR A 437 5.61 -21.23 4.40
C THR A 437 4.36 -20.63 5.02
N ALA A 438 4.21 -20.71 6.35
CA ALA A 438 3.10 -20.09 7.04
C ALA A 438 3.11 -18.56 6.91
N PHE A 439 4.28 -17.93 7.00
CA PHE A 439 4.41 -16.49 6.78
C PHE A 439 3.96 -16.08 5.37
N LEU A 440 4.45 -16.75 4.31
CA LEU A 440 4.00 -16.44 2.94
C LEU A 440 2.50 -16.67 2.76
N GLY A 441 1.94 -17.73 3.37
CA GLY A 441 0.51 -17.98 3.34
C GLY A 441 -0.32 -16.91 4.08
N VAL A 442 0.20 -16.38 5.20
CA VAL A 442 -0.41 -15.24 5.89
C VAL A 442 -0.43 -14.02 4.98
N ILE A 443 0.68 -13.70 4.32
CA ILE A 443 0.72 -12.57 3.36
C ILE A 443 -0.33 -12.76 2.27
N ALA A 444 -0.33 -13.90 1.56
CA ALA A 444 -1.27 -14.14 0.46
C ALA A 444 -2.76 -14.10 0.88
N THR A 445 -3.09 -14.64 2.05
CA THR A 445 -4.49 -14.61 2.55
C THR A 445 -4.88 -13.26 3.12
N PHE A 446 -3.91 -12.50 3.67
CA PHE A 446 -4.12 -11.15 4.18
C PHE A 446 -4.40 -10.20 3.02
N THR A 447 -3.58 -10.24 1.97
CA THR A 447 -3.68 -9.34 0.81
C THR A 447 -4.93 -9.61 -0.04
N SER A 448 -5.38 -10.87 -0.10
CA SER A 448 -6.68 -11.23 -0.71
C SER A 448 -7.91 -10.88 0.15
N GLY A 449 -7.74 -10.23 1.31
CA GLY A 449 -8.83 -9.89 2.23
C GLY A 449 -9.47 -11.10 2.92
N ALA A 450 -8.88 -12.28 2.82
CA ALA A 450 -9.39 -13.52 3.39
C ALA A 450 -9.05 -13.67 4.90
N TRP A 451 -9.43 -12.67 5.70
CA TRP A 451 -9.03 -12.52 7.12
C TRP A 451 -9.25 -13.76 7.99
N VAL A 452 -10.36 -14.46 7.79
CA VAL A 452 -10.67 -15.70 8.53
C VAL A 452 -9.67 -16.80 8.18
N LEU A 453 -9.30 -16.92 6.91
CA LEU A 453 -8.33 -17.90 6.44
C LEU A 453 -6.91 -17.55 6.89
N THR A 454 -6.57 -16.26 6.96
CA THR A 454 -5.34 -15.78 7.61
C THR A 454 -5.26 -16.24 9.06
N ALA A 455 -6.34 -16.08 9.83
CA ALA A 455 -6.41 -16.56 11.22
C ALA A 455 -6.27 -18.09 11.32
N VAL A 456 -6.81 -18.85 10.37
CA VAL A 456 -6.63 -20.31 10.30
C VAL A 456 -5.16 -20.67 10.06
N ILE A 457 -4.47 -20.01 9.12
CA ILE A 457 -3.04 -20.24 8.90
C ILE A 457 -2.23 -19.94 10.17
N MET A 458 -2.53 -18.85 10.86
CA MET A 458 -1.88 -18.50 12.13
C MET A 458 -2.10 -19.58 13.20
N ALA A 459 -3.31 -20.12 13.32
CA ALA A 459 -3.60 -21.21 14.26
C ALA A 459 -2.83 -22.50 13.92
N VAL A 460 -2.79 -22.87 12.64
CA VAL A 460 -2.01 -24.01 12.13
C VAL A 460 -0.53 -23.84 12.43
N TRP A 461 0.02 -22.65 12.19
CA TRP A 461 1.42 -22.32 12.43
C TRP A 461 1.78 -22.49 13.92
N ILE A 462 0.98 -21.91 14.82
CA ILE A 462 1.19 -22.01 16.27
C ILE A 462 1.14 -23.49 16.72
N LEU A 463 0.13 -24.23 16.27
CA LEU A 463 -0.04 -25.63 16.63
C LEU A 463 1.14 -26.49 16.16
N ALA A 464 1.56 -26.32 14.90
CA ALA A 464 2.69 -27.05 14.34
C ALA A 464 3.98 -26.78 15.13
N LEU A 465 4.30 -25.51 15.41
CA LEU A 465 5.47 -25.15 16.22
C LEU A 465 5.43 -25.73 17.63
N ARG A 466 4.26 -25.70 18.29
CA ARG A 466 4.08 -26.33 19.61
C ARG A 466 4.38 -27.82 19.55
N LEU A 467 3.78 -28.54 18.60
CA LEU A 467 3.96 -30.00 18.47
C LEU A 467 5.39 -30.37 18.10
N GLN A 468 6.01 -29.65 17.17
CA GLN A 468 7.41 -29.85 16.77
C GLN A 468 8.42 -29.54 17.88
N SER A 469 8.01 -28.76 18.90
CA SER A 469 8.83 -28.48 20.08
C SER A 469 8.79 -29.59 21.15
N LEU A 470 7.88 -30.56 21.05
CA LEU A 470 7.77 -31.66 22.01
C LEU A 470 8.98 -32.62 21.92
N GLY A 471 9.60 -32.89 23.08
CA GLY A 471 10.71 -33.84 23.23
C GLY A 471 12.09 -33.33 22.76
N GLY A 472 12.26 -32.02 22.60
CA GLY A 472 13.59 -31.37 22.51
C GLY A 472 14.34 -31.42 23.85
N PRO A 473 15.65 -31.08 23.90
CA PRO A 473 16.41 -31.09 25.14
C PRO A 473 15.66 -30.31 26.22
N ASP A 474 15.51 -30.93 27.40
CA ASP A 474 14.76 -30.35 28.50
C ASP A 474 15.33 -28.96 28.83
N ALA A 475 14.44 -27.99 29.04
CA ALA A 475 14.83 -26.63 29.40
C ALA A 475 15.71 -26.58 30.67
N ASP A 476 15.66 -27.64 31.48
CA ASP A 476 16.42 -27.82 32.71
C ASP A 476 17.87 -28.31 32.46
N GLU A 477 18.19 -28.92 31.31
CA GLU A 477 19.54 -29.40 30.99
C GLU A 477 20.47 -28.32 30.41
N VAL A 478 19.92 -27.21 29.92
CA VAL A 478 20.69 -26.11 29.30
C VAL A 478 20.91 -24.94 30.28
N ALA A 479 20.31 -25.00 31.48
CA ALA A 479 20.48 -24.00 32.54
C ALA A 479 21.60 -24.31 33.56
N ALA A 480 22.33 -25.43 33.37
CA ALA A 480 23.57 -25.76 34.08
C ALA A 480 24.79 -25.40 33.23
#